data_AF-A0A9N9EL88-F1
#
_entry.id   AF-A0A9N9EL88-F1
#
_cell.length_a   1.000
_cell.length_b   1.000
_cell.length_c   1.000
_cell.angle_alpha   90.00
_cell.angle_beta   90.00
_cell.angle_gamma   90.00
#
_symmetry.space_group_name_H-M   'P 1'
#
loop_
_entity.id
_entity.type
_entity.pdbx_description
1 polymer ?
#
loop_
_entity_poly.entity_id
_entity_poly.type
_entity_poly.pdbx_seq_one_letter_code
_entity_poly.pdbx_strand_id
1 'polypeptide(L)'
;TILCQCYYNKYIPSLLKRLTFTHDAEDQKLSPKIDIRDRDSSEITSGHIFQVDVPRLCVGRNYRFLYSYLVRHHKAVPLGLYRNVIHKKERMRYICINPQNDCIIKNDDKVYIISKKEPVFPTNDILVEREA
;
A
#
# COMPACT_ATOMS: atom_id res chain seq x y z
N THR A 1 -10.94 -19.95 1.27
CA THR A 1 -9.61 -19.48 1.71
C THR A 1 -9.66 -18.64 2.98
N ILE A 2 -10.52 -17.61 3.07
CA ILE A 2 -10.53 -16.68 4.22
C ILE A 2 -10.83 -17.36 5.56
N LEU A 3 -11.84 -18.26 5.63
CA LEU A 3 -12.20 -19.00 6.85
C LEU A 3 -11.02 -19.77 7.45
N CYS A 4 -10.21 -20.43 6.61
CA CYS A 4 -9.02 -21.15 7.07
C CYS A 4 -7.95 -20.19 7.61
N GLN A 5 -7.74 -19.04 6.97
CA GLN A 5 -6.76 -18.04 7.43
C GLN A 5 -7.18 -17.43 8.78
N CYS A 6 -8.48 -17.17 8.96
CA CYS A 6 -9.04 -16.69 10.22
C CYS A 6 -8.94 -17.73 11.35
N TYR A 7 -9.00 -19.03 11.01
CA TYR A 7 -8.79 -20.11 11.99
C TYR A 7 -7.35 -20.10 12.55
N TYR A 8 -6.34 -19.94 11.68
CA TYR A 8 -4.94 -19.91 12.11
C TYR A 8 -4.50 -18.58 12.72
N ASN A 9 -5.07 -17.45 12.27
CA ASN A 9 -4.72 -16.13 12.78
C ASN A 9 -5.98 -15.30 13.07
N LYS A 10 -6.28 -15.18 14.37
CA LYS A 10 -7.43 -14.42 14.89
C LYS A 10 -7.41 -12.92 14.58
N TYR A 11 -6.28 -12.36 14.15
CA TYR A 11 -6.15 -10.94 13.83
C TYR A 11 -6.44 -10.62 12.35
N ILE A 12 -6.46 -11.63 11.46
CA ILE A 12 -6.78 -11.42 10.04
C ILE A 12 -8.19 -10.82 9.83
N PRO A 13 -9.26 -11.31 10.51
CA PRO A 13 -10.59 -10.72 10.37
C PRO A 13 -10.63 -9.23 10.73
N SER A 14 -10.02 -8.86 11.87
CA SER A 14 -10.05 -7.47 12.34
C SER A 14 -9.20 -6.56 11.46
N LEU A 15 -8.06 -7.03 10.97
CA LEU A 15 -7.22 -6.29 10.02
C LEU A 15 -7.96 -6.05 8.69
N LEU A 16 -8.58 -7.09 8.13
CA LEU A 16 -9.34 -6.96 6.88
C LEU A 16 -10.54 -6.04 7.04
N LYS A 17 -11.25 -6.13 8.17
CA LYS A 17 -12.34 -5.21 8.48
C LYS A 17 -11.85 -3.76 8.47
N ARG A 18 -10.75 -3.46 9.17
CA ARG A 18 -10.17 -2.11 9.25
C ARG A 18 -9.59 -1.61 7.92
N LEU A 19 -9.06 -2.49 7.08
CA LEU A 19 -8.53 -2.13 5.76
C LEU A 19 -9.63 -1.92 4.71
N THR A 20 -10.77 -2.60 4.85
CA THR A 20 -11.87 -2.56 3.87
C THR A 20 -12.92 -1.52 4.22
N PHE A 21 -13.19 -1.34 5.52
CA PHE A 21 -14.21 -0.43 6.03
C PHE A 21 -13.55 0.72 6.79
N THR A 22 -13.82 1.94 6.34
CA THR A 22 -13.29 3.18 6.93
C THR A 22 -13.89 3.51 8.31
N HIS A 23 -14.91 2.78 8.77
CA HIS A 23 -15.68 3.09 9.97
C HIS A 23 -15.92 1.84 10.82
N ASP A 24 -15.68 1.93 12.14
CA ASP A 24 -16.19 0.99 13.14
C ASP A 24 -17.66 1.29 13.55
N ALA A 25 -18.30 2.26 12.89
CA ALA A 25 -19.40 3.04 13.47
C ALA A 25 -20.75 2.32 13.65
N GLU A 26 -20.98 1.12 13.11
CA GLU A 26 -22.28 0.44 13.31
C GLU A 26 -22.19 -1.04 13.71
N ASP A 27 -21.03 -1.50 14.19
CA ASP A 27 -20.86 -2.91 14.54
C ASP A 27 -21.47 -3.29 15.90
N GLN A 28 -21.91 -2.31 16.70
CA GLN A 28 -22.64 -2.59 17.94
C GLN A 28 -23.99 -3.28 17.70
N LYS A 29 -24.57 -3.19 16.48
CA LYS A 29 -25.89 -3.75 16.17
C LYS A 29 -25.89 -4.98 15.26
N LEU A 30 -24.79 -5.29 14.58
CA LEU A 30 -24.79 -6.26 13.47
C LEU A 30 -23.88 -7.48 13.66
N SER A 31 -22.91 -7.45 14.59
CA SER A 31 -21.90 -8.51 14.71
C SER A 31 -21.98 -9.25 16.06
N PRO A 32 -22.06 -10.60 16.10
CA PRO A 32 -21.93 -11.36 17.34
C PRO A 32 -20.54 -11.11 17.92
N LYS A 33 -20.49 -10.63 19.17
CA LYS A 33 -19.27 -10.18 19.84
C LYS A 33 -18.24 -11.31 19.92
N ILE A 34 -17.20 -11.25 19.09
CA ILE A 34 -15.94 -11.93 19.38
C ILE A 34 -15.21 -11.01 20.37
N ASP A 35 -15.23 -11.39 21.64
CA ASP A 35 -14.75 -10.58 22.77
C ASP A 35 -13.22 -10.46 22.75
N ILE A 36 -12.70 -9.59 21.88
CA ILE A 36 -11.28 -9.23 21.84
C ILE A 36 -11.13 -8.02 22.74
N ARG A 37 -10.60 -8.21 23.95
CA ARG A 37 -10.29 -7.14 24.90
C ARG A 37 -9.46 -6.05 24.21
N ASP A 38 -10.10 -4.93 23.88
CA ASP A 38 -9.45 -3.76 23.29
C ASP A 38 -8.52 -3.12 24.32
N ARG A 39 -7.22 -3.31 24.11
CA ARG A 39 -6.15 -2.67 24.87
C ARG A 39 -5.84 -1.35 24.18
N ASP A 40 -6.10 -0.23 24.86
CA ASP A 40 -5.65 1.13 24.54
C ASP A 40 -5.58 1.46 23.03
N SER A 41 -6.74 1.72 22.41
CA SER A 41 -6.78 2.33 21.09
C SER A 41 -6.36 3.80 21.20
N SER A 42 -5.05 4.03 21.24
CA SER A 42 -4.48 5.29 20.77
C SER A 42 -5.18 5.63 19.46
N GLU A 43 -5.76 6.83 19.30
CA GLU A 43 -6.49 7.23 18.09
C GLU A 43 -5.65 6.93 16.84
N ILE A 44 -5.91 5.78 16.21
CA ILE A 44 -5.22 5.39 14.99
C ILE A 44 -5.77 6.32 13.92
N THR A 45 -5.01 7.38 13.60
CA THR A 45 -5.38 8.22 12.47
C THR A 45 -5.32 7.35 11.22
N SER A 46 -6.49 7.07 10.65
CA SER A 46 -6.67 6.09 9.58
C SER A 46 -5.73 6.36 8.42
N GLY A 47 -4.99 5.32 8.01
CA GLY A 47 -4.22 5.33 6.76
C GLY A 47 -5.15 5.01 5.60
N HIS A 48 -5.11 5.81 4.55
CA HIS A 48 -5.88 5.59 3.34
C HIS A 48 -5.04 4.84 2.30
N ILE A 49 -5.70 4.01 1.50
CA ILE A 49 -5.09 3.37 0.34
C ILE A 49 -5.21 4.34 -0.83
N PHE A 50 -4.07 4.72 -1.42
CA PHE A 50 -4.03 5.53 -2.63
C PHE A 50 -3.37 4.74 -3.76
N GLN A 51 -3.80 5.05 -4.98
CA GLN A 51 -3.14 4.61 -6.20
C GLN A 51 -2.49 5.84 -6.83
N VAL A 52 -1.16 5.90 -6.80
CA VAL A 52 -0.42 7.06 -7.29
C VAL A 52 0.51 6.66 -8.45
N ASP A 53 0.82 7.62 -9.31
CA ASP A 53 1.84 7.42 -10.35
C ASP A 53 3.22 7.29 -9.71
N VAL A 54 4.10 6.48 -10.30
CA VAL A 54 5.46 6.35 -9.78
C VAL A 54 6.21 7.68 -9.95
N PRO A 55 6.96 8.15 -8.93
CA PRO A 55 7.83 9.31 -9.06
C PRO A 55 8.83 9.12 -10.21
N ARG A 56 8.98 10.12 -11.08
CA ARG A 56 9.88 10.05 -12.25
C ARG A 56 11.32 9.67 -11.89
N LEU A 57 11.80 10.12 -10.72
CA LEU A 57 13.10 9.76 -10.16
C LEU A 57 13.31 8.24 -10.00
N CYS A 58 12.24 7.49 -9.73
CA CYS A 58 12.28 6.06 -9.49
C CYS A 58 12.13 5.24 -10.78
N VAL A 59 11.77 5.86 -11.91
CA VAL A 59 11.62 5.16 -13.20
C VAL A 59 12.98 4.67 -13.68
N GLY A 60 13.05 3.40 -14.08
CA GLY A 60 14.30 2.73 -14.46
C GLY A 60 15.15 2.28 -13.28
N ARG A 61 14.81 2.66 -12.04
CA ARG A 61 15.47 2.17 -10.82
C ARG A 61 14.74 0.93 -10.27
N ASN A 62 15.36 0.31 -9.27
CA ASN A 62 14.84 -0.88 -8.62
C ASN A 62 13.72 -0.53 -7.62
N TYR A 63 12.79 -1.47 -7.39
CA TYR A 63 11.70 -1.32 -6.44
C TYR A 63 12.17 -1.00 -5.02
N ARG A 64 13.33 -1.53 -4.60
CA ARG A 64 13.95 -1.19 -3.31
C ARG A 64 14.16 0.32 -3.13
N PHE A 65 14.56 1.01 -4.19
CA PHE A 65 14.76 2.46 -4.16
C PHE A 65 13.43 3.19 -3.98
N LEU A 66 12.40 2.82 -4.77
CA LEU A 66 11.04 3.35 -4.63
C LEU A 66 10.49 3.12 -3.23
N TYR A 67 10.63 1.91 -2.70
CA TYR A 67 10.19 1.57 -1.34
C TYR A 67 10.84 2.47 -0.30
N SER A 68 12.17 2.58 -0.34
CA SER A 68 12.92 3.40 0.61
C SER A 68 12.55 4.88 0.50
N TYR A 69 12.35 5.38 -0.72
CA TYR A 69 11.94 6.76 -0.99
C TYR A 69 10.56 7.06 -0.37
N LEU A 70 9.55 6.23 -0.65
CA LEU A 70 8.19 6.42 -0.15
C LEU A 70 8.10 6.36 1.38
N VAL A 71 8.81 5.41 1.99
CA VAL A 71 8.81 5.27 3.45
C VAL A 71 9.52 6.45 4.13
N ARG A 72 10.69 6.87 3.61
CA ARG A 72 11.50 7.94 4.24
C ARG A 72 10.92 9.33 4.02
N HIS A 73 10.51 9.67 2.79
CA HIS A 73 10.08 11.02 2.44
C HIS A 73 8.59 11.25 2.67
N HIS A 74 7.76 10.24 2.41
CA HIS A 74 6.30 10.39 2.41
C HIS A 74 5.59 9.63 3.54
N LYS A 75 6.31 8.88 4.38
CA LYS A 75 5.74 8.00 5.41
C LYS A 75 4.65 7.09 4.84
N ALA A 76 4.85 6.65 3.60
CA ALA A 76 3.91 5.84 2.84
C ALA A 76 4.47 4.43 2.64
N VAL A 77 3.63 3.42 2.88
CA VAL A 77 4.01 2.01 2.72
C VAL A 77 3.48 1.50 1.38
N PRO A 78 4.34 1.19 0.39
CA PRO A 78 3.88 0.61 -0.86
C PRO A 78 3.52 -0.86 -0.69
N LEU A 79 2.36 -1.23 -1.23
CA LEU A 79 1.82 -2.59 -1.20
C LEU A 79 2.19 -3.38 -2.46
N GLY A 80 2.25 -2.69 -3.59
CA GLY A 80 2.53 -3.31 -4.87
C GLY A 80 2.38 -2.35 -6.05
N LEU A 81 2.72 -2.86 -7.23
CA LEU A 81 2.68 -2.12 -8.48
C LEU A 81 1.46 -2.54 -9.30
N TYR A 82 0.79 -1.57 -9.89
CA TYR A 82 -0.21 -1.77 -10.92
C TYR A 82 0.45 -1.52 -12.27
N ARG A 83 0.85 -2.61 -12.91
CA ARG A 83 1.75 -2.60 -14.07
C ARG A 83 1.01 -2.93 -15.35
N ASN A 84 1.36 -2.21 -16.41
CA ASN A 84 0.90 -2.50 -17.76
C ASN A 84 1.82 -3.51 -18.46
N VAL A 85 1.23 -4.50 -19.12
CA VAL A 85 1.90 -5.53 -19.91
C VAL A 85 1.21 -5.70 -21.24
N ILE A 86 2.00 -6.08 -22.25
CA ILE A 86 1.47 -6.46 -23.55
C ILE A 86 1.31 -7.98 -23.53
N HIS A 87 0.07 -8.46 -23.54
CA HIS A 87 -0.25 -9.87 -23.66
C HIS A 87 -1.07 -10.06 -24.94
N LYS A 88 -0.63 -10.95 -25.85
CA LYS A 88 -1.30 -11.22 -27.13
C LYS A 88 -1.62 -9.96 -27.95
N LYS A 89 -0.69 -9.00 -28.01
CA LYS A 89 -0.82 -7.68 -28.68
C LYS A 89 -1.83 -6.71 -28.03
N GLU A 90 -2.44 -7.08 -26.91
CA GLU A 90 -3.33 -6.22 -26.14
C GLU A 90 -2.64 -5.71 -24.87
N ARG A 91 -2.99 -4.48 -24.47
CA ARG A 91 -2.49 -3.89 -23.22
C ARG A 91 -3.38 -4.33 -22.06
N MET A 92 -2.81 -5.05 -21.12
CA MET A 92 -3.48 -5.50 -19.91
C MET A 92 -2.74 -4.99 -18.69
N ARG A 93 -3.48 -4.67 -17.64
CA ARG A 93 -2.90 -4.27 -16.36
C ARG A 93 -3.06 -5.37 -15.33
N TYR A 94 -2.00 -5.62 -14.55
CA TYR A 94 -2.02 -6.58 -13.46
C TYR A 94 -1.44 -5.98 -12.19
N ILE A 95 -1.79 -6.57 -11.06
CA ILE A 95 -1.28 -6.18 -9.75
C ILE A 95 -0.09 -7.08 -9.42
N CYS A 96 1.09 -6.49 -9.28
CA CYS A 96 2.29 -7.13 -8.76
C CYS A 96 2.40 -6.80 -7.27
N ILE A 97 1.91 -7.71 -6.42
CA ILE A 97 1.95 -7.56 -4.97
C ILE A 97 3.37 -7.87 -4.47
N ASN A 98 3.89 -7.02 -3.59
CA ASN A 98 5.24 -7.14 -3.03
C ASN A 98 6.33 -7.54 -4.07
N PRO A 99 6.60 -6.68 -5.07
CA PRO A 99 7.63 -6.93 -6.07
C PRO A 99 9.00 -7.22 -5.44
N GLN A 100 9.82 -8.01 -6.12
CA GLN A 100 11.19 -8.26 -5.67
C GLN A 100 12.03 -6.97 -5.65
N ASN A 101 13.06 -6.95 -4.81
CA ASN A 101 13.89 -5.78 -4.56
C ASN A 101 14.57 -5.24 -5.81
N ASP A 102 14.88 -6.11 -6.77
CA ASP A 102 15.53 -5.86 -8.06
C ASP A 102 14.55 -5.56 -9.21
N CYS A 103 13.24 -5.63 -8.96
CA CYS A 103 12.22 -5.32 -9.96
C CYS A 103 12.37 -3.88 -10.46
N ILE A 104 12.63 -3.71 -11.76
CA ILE A 104 12.80 -2.41 -12.39
C ILE A 104 11.43 -1.74 -12.56
N ILE A 105 11.34 -0.47 -12.18
CA ILE A 105 10.09 0.31 -12.29
C ILE A 105 9.96 0.95 -13.67
N LYS A 106 8.77 0.86 -14.26
CA LYS A 106 8.46 1.43 -15.57
C LYS A 106 7.74 2.77 -15.41
N ASN A 107 7.80 3.61 -16.45
CA ASN A 107 7.15 4.93 -16.45
C ASN A 107 5.61 4.86 -16.40
N ASP A 108 5.02 3.78 -16.94
CA ASP A 108 3.56 3.54 -16.93
C ASP A 108 3.11 2.71 -15.72
N ASP A 109 4.01 2.41 -14.78
CA ASP A 109 3.64 1.73 -13.55
C ASP A 109 2.96 2.73 -12.59
N LYS A 110 1.91 2.25 -11.91
CA LYS A 110 1.32 2.94 -10.75
C LYS A 110 1.63 2.13 -9.49
N VAL A 111 1.60 2.76 -8.32
CA VAL A 111 1.87 2.10 -7.05
C VAL A 111 0.68 2.25 -6.12
N TYR A 112 0.28 1.14 -5.49
CA TYR A 112 -0.67 1.15 -4.38
C TYR A 112 0.09 1.39 -3.09
N ILE A 113 -0.33 2.38 -2.32
CA ILE A 113 0.32 2.81 -1.09
C ILE A 113 -0.70 2.97 0.03
N ILE A 114 -0.27 2.71 1.26
CA ILE A 114 -1.00 3.11 2.47
C ILE A 114 -0.30 4.33 3.06
N SER A 115 -1.05 5.42 3.24
CA SER A 115 -0.52 6.64 3.86
C SER A 115 -1.63 7.49 4.46
N LYS A 116 -1.29 8.39 5.38
CA LYS A 116 -2.27 9.29 6.01
C LYS A 116 -2.80 10.36 5.04
N LYS A 117 -1.99 10.77 4.07
CA LYS A 117 -2.31 11.77 3.05
C LYS A 117 -1.75 11.31 1.72
N GLU A 118 -2.45 11.61 0.64
CA GLU A 118 -1.97 11.33 -0.71
C GLU A 118 -0.61 12.00 -0.94
N PRO A 119 0.45 11.24 -1.28
CA PRO A 119 1.75 11.82 -1.54
C PRO A 119 1.75 12.52 -2.89
N VAL A 120 2.18 13.78 -2.87
CA VAL A 120 2.40 14.57 -4.07
C VAL A 120 3.88 14.47 -4.44
N PHE A 121 4.16 14.08 -5.67
CA PHE A 121 5.52 14.00 -6.19
C PHE A 121 5.83 15.28 -6.99
N PRO A 122 6.88 16.05 -6.62
CA PRO A 122 7.29 17.19 -7.41
C PRO A 122 7.74 16.75 -8.81
N THR A 123 7.31 17.48 -9.83
CA THR A 123 7.66 17.19 -11.23
C THR A 123 9.15 17.41 -11.54
N ASN A 124 9.89 18.10 -10.66
CA ASN A 124 11.26 18.62 -10.87
C ASN A 124 12.30 18.14 -9.84
N ASP A 125 12.19 16.94 -9.29
CA ASP A 125 13.19 16.46 -8.31
C ASP A 125 14.46 15.95 -9.01
N ILE A 126 15.36 16.88 -9.31
CA ILE A 126 16.80 16.62 -9.35
C ILE A 126 17.24 16.49 -7.89
N LEU A 127 17.32 15.26 -7.37
CA LEU A 127 17.94 15.06 -6.06
C LEU A 127 19.45 15.31 -6.19
N VAL A 128 19.90 16.45 -5.65
CA VAL A 128 21.28 16.64 -5.25
C VAL A 128 21.53 15.65 -4.10
N GLU A 129 22.18 14.54 -4.41
CA GLU A 129 22.72 13.62 -3.40
C GLU A 129 23.74 14.41 -2.56
N ARG A 130 23.33 14.86 -1.37
CA ARG A 130 24.28 15.21 -0.32
C ARG A 130 24.50 13.95 0.50
N GLU A 131 25.63 13.30 0.23
CA GLU A 131 26.26 12.32 1.10
C GLU A 131 26.47 12.94 2.48
N ALA A 132 26.13 12.18 3.52
CA ALA A 132 26.47 12.43 4.92
C ALA A 132 27.07 11.13 5.48
#